data_AF-A0A922WKK6-F1
#
_entry.id   AF-A0A922WKK6-F1
#
_cell.length_a   1.000
_cell.length_b   1.000
_cell.length_c   1.000
_cell.angle_alpha   90.00
_cell.angle_beta   90.00
_cell.angle_gamma   90.00
#
_symmetry.space_group_name_H-M   'P 1'
#
loop_
_entity.id
_entity.type
_entity.pdbx_description
1 polymer ?
#
loop_
_entity_poly.entity_id
_entity_poly.type
_entity_poly.pdbx_seq_one_letter_code
_entity_poly.pdbx_strand_id
1 'polypeptide(L)'
;MIPVVAPRFDIVECNNELERTFIEAMHERSETDMWYPDAWMWDDRVVLLVCVADRTPGYGVVLRSLRVDFDGQMVCFGPDETHQLATDLNPARPGVFALSGQSVAELADAAANWLQRELRRPIMRQEWDLLDAHGVTPRLWVLADSGEVLAACGQRSTEFGPPDRGTPITQSP
;
A
#
# COMPACT_ATOMS: atom_id res chain seq x y z
N MET A 1 -9.73 8.94 -20.21
CA MET A 1 -9.51 8.51 -18.81
C MET A 1 -10.56 9.22 -17.99
N ILE A 2 -11.53 8.49 -17.44
CA ILE A 2 -12.52 9.08 -16.53
C ILE A 2 -11.80 9.19 -15.19
N PRO A 3 -11.67 10.38 -14.58
CA PRO A 3 -11.10 10.49 -13.24
C PRO A 3 -11.97 9.66 -12.30
N VAL A 4 -11.40 8.58 -11.75
CA VAL A 4 -12.03 7.86 -10.66
C VAL A 4 -11.89 8.77 -9.45
N VAL A 5 -13.00 9.42 -9.09
CA VAL A 5 -13.11 10.08 -7.79
C VAL A 5 -13.35 8.96 -6.79
N ALA A 6 -12.27 8.41 -6.22
CA ALA A 6 -12.39 7.62 -4.99
C ALA A 6 -13.12 8.49 -3.96
N PRO A 7 -14.04 7.92 -3.14
CA PRO A 7 -14.67 8.69 -2.08
C PRO A 7 -13.57 9.24 -1.19
N ARG A 8 -13.33 10.55 -1.31
CA ARG A 8 -12.48 11.28 -0.39
C ARG A 8 -13.12 11.10 0.98
N PHE A 9 -12.34 10.80 2.01
CA PHE A 9 -12.85 10.96 3.37
C PHE A 9 -13.37 12.39 3.48
N ASP A 10 -14.68 12.56 3.66
CA ASP A 10 -15.20 13.89 3.90
C ASP A 10 -14.83 14.23 5.34
N ILE A 11 -14.15 15.37 5.53
CA ILE A 11 -13.72 15.92 6.83
C ILE A 11 -14.89 15.97 7.86
N VAL A 12 -16.13 15.92 7.39
CA VAL A 12 -17.36 15.86 8.19
C VAL A 12 -17.57 14.55 8.95
N GLU A 13 -16.83 13.48 8.62
CA GLU A 13 -16.91 12.17 9.27
C GLU A 13 -15.88 12.00 10.41
N CYS A 14 -15.01 12.98 10.64
CA CYS A 14 -14.08 12.98 11.77
C CYS A 14 -14.83 13.18 13.11
N ASN A 15 -14.50 12.39 14.13
CA ASN A 15 -15.14 12.47 15.44
C ASN A 15 -14.62 13.64 16.29
N ASN A 16 -13.40 14.11 16.02
CA ASN A 16 -12.77 15.18 16.78
C ASN A 16 -11.79 16.02 15.92
N GLU A 17 -11.30 17.10 16.52
CA GLU A 17 -10.42 18.06 15.83
C GLU A 17 -9.03 17.49 15.50
N LEU A 18 -8.54 16.53 16.30
CA LEU A 18 -7.23 15.90 16.06
C LEU A 18 -7.30 15.01 14.82
N GLU A 19 -8.35 14.20 14.70
CA GLU A 19 -8.63 13.39 13.50
C GLU A 19 -8.79 14.28 12.26
N ARG A 20 -9.56 15.37 12.38
CA ARG A 20 -9.72 16.35 11.30
C ARG A 20 -8.38 16.91 10.85
N THR A 21 -7.58 17.41 11.79
CA THR A 21 -6.27 17.99 11.50
C THR A 21 -5.35 16.97 10.83
N PHE A 22 -5.37 15.73 11.31
CA PHE A 22 -4.59 14.64 10.72
C PHE A 22 -5.01 14.34 9.28
N ILE A 23 -6.31 14.18 9.04
CA ILE A 23 -6.89 13.92 7.72
C ILE A 23 -6.58 15.06 6.74
N GLU A 24 -6.75 16.31 7.15
CA GLU A 24 -6.47 17.48 6.32
C GLU A 24 -5.00 17.50 5.89
N ALA A 25 -4.07 17.26 6.83
CA ALA A 25 -2.65 17.18 6.53
C ALA A 25 -2.32 16.02 5.58
N MET A 26 -2.90 14.83 5.79
CA MET A 26 -2.73 13.70 4.87
C MET A 26 -3.30 14.04 3.48
N HIS A 27 -4.47 14.70 3.42
CA HIS A 27 -5.15 15.07 2.17
C HIS A 27 -4.31 16.03 1.33
N GLU A 28 -3.77 17.09 1.93
CA GLU A 28 -2.92 18.07 1.24
C GLU A 28 -1.70 17.40 0.58
N ARG A 29 -1.07 16.46 1.30
CA ARG A 29 0.07 15.68 0.78
C ARG A 29 -0.37 14.71 -0.32
N SER A 30 -1.54 14.10 -0.16
CA SER A 30 -2.15 13.17 -1.11
C SER A 30 -2.45 13.83 -2.46
N GLU A 31 -2.97 15.07 -2.45
CA GLU A 31 -3.28 15.84 -3.66
C GLU A 31 -2.01 16.27 -4.39
N THR A 32 -0.98 16.66 -3.64
CA THR A 32 0.32 17.09 -4.22
C THR A 32 0.99 15.97 -5.00
N ASP A 33 0.94 14.75 -4.48
CA ASP A 33 1.65 13.59 -5.02
C ASP A 33 0.73 12.56 -5.70
N MET A 34 -0.54 12.91 -5.89
CA MET A 34 -1.56 12.15 -6.64
C MET A 34 -1.76 10.71 -6.16
N TRP A 35 -1.65 10.46 -4.85
CA TRP A 35 -2.04 9.19 -4.24
C TRP A 35 -3.27 9.44 -3.37
N TYR A 36 -4.40 8.84 -3.69
CA TYR A 36 -5.66 9.08 -2.97
C TYR A 36 -5.98 7.87 -2.10
N PRO A 37 -5.75 7.92 -0.78
CA PRO A 37 -6.08 6.81 0.10
C PRO A 37 -7.60 6.66 0.23
N ASP A 38 -8.06 5.42 0.27
CA ASP A 38 -9.37 5.10 0.83
C ASP A 38 -9.30 5.29 2.34
N ALA A 39 -10.36 5.81 2.92
CA ALA A 39 -10.40 6.14 4.33
C ALA A 39 -11.62 5.52 5.01
N TRP A 40 -11.40 5.02 6.22
CA TRP A 40 -12.35 4.23 6.98
C TRP A 40 -12.30 4.66 8.44
N MET A 41 -13.47 4.67 9.08
CA MET A 41 -13.54 4.68 10.53
C MET A 41 -13.59 3.25 11.03
N TRP A 42 -12.67 2.90 11.93
CA TRP A 42 -12.66 1.60 12.58
C TRP A 42 -12.59 1.82 14.09
N ASP A 43 -13.70 1.53 14.76
CA ASP A 43 -13.86 1.70 16.21
C ASP A 43 -13.56 3.14 16.66
N ASP A 44 -12.39 3.39 17.23
CA ASP A 44 -11.93 4.64 17.82
C ASP A 44 -10.79 5.30 17.03
N ARG A 45 -10.54 4.85 15.80
CA ARG A 45 -9.44 5.35 14.97
C ARG A 45 -9.84 5.56 13.52
N VAL A 46 -9.10 6.45 12.89
CA VAL A 46 -9.07 6.64 11.44
C VAL A 46 -8.12 5.64 10.83
N VAL A 47 -8.52 4.99 9.74
CA VAL A 47 -7.69 4.09 8.94
C VAL A 47 -7.64 4.60 7.50
N LEU A 48 -6.44 4.85 7.00
CA LEU A 48 -6.17 5.20 5.60
C LEU A 48 -5.49 4.03 4.89
N LEU A 49 -5.90 3.72 3.67
CA LEU A 49 -5.43 2.60 2.89
C LEU A 49 -5.10 3.02 1.46
N VAL A 50 -3.90 2.69 0.98
CA VAL A 50 -3.52 2.84 -0.43
C VAL A 50 -3.19 1.47 -1.00
N CYS A 51 -3.91 1.04 -2.04
CA CYS A 51 -3.67 -0.23 -2.72
C CYS A 51 -2.70 -0.03 -3.88
N VAL A 52 -1.52 -0.63 -3.80
CA VAL A 52 -0.57 -0.66 -4.91
C VAL A 52 -0.94 -1.80 -5.83
N ALA A 53 -1.24 -1.52 -7.10
CA ALA A 53 -1.71 -2.51 -8.06
C ALA A 53 -0.87 -2.54 -9.35
N ASP A 54 -0.75 -3.73 -9.97
CA ASP A 54 -0.31 -3.87 -11.35
C ASP A 54 -1.51 -3.59 -12.27
N ARG A 55 -1.56 -2.35 -12.79
CA ARG A 55 -2.61 -1.92 -13.74
C ARG A 55 -2.27 -2.21 -15.20
N THR A 56 -1.20 -2.97 -15.48
CA THR A 56 -0.90 -3.42 -16.85
C THR A 56 -2.14 -4.16 -17.41
N PRO A 57 -2.58 -3.87 -18.65
CA PRO A 57 -3.72 -4.55 -19.24
C PRO A 57 -3.60 -6.07 -19.13
N GLY A 58 -4.62 -6.71 -18.54
CA GLY A 58 -4.67 -8.17 -18.32
C GLY A 58 -4.15 -8.68 -16.98
N TYR A 59 -3.62 -7.82 -16.10
CA TYR A 59 -3.07 -8.23 -14.79
C TYR A 59 -3.91 -7.75 -13.61
N GLY A 60 -4.29 -6.47 -13.57
CA GLY A 60 -5.34 -5.92 -12.68
C GLY A 60 -5.34 -6.39 -11.22
N VAL A 61 -4.16 -6.59 -10.62
CA VAL A 61 -4.01 -7.23 -9.31
C VAL A 61 -3.44 -6.26 -8.28
N VAL A 62 -4.03 -6.24 -7.07
CA VAL A 62 -3.45 -5.54 -5.92
C VAL A 62 -2.24 -6.34 -5.45
N LEU A 63 -1.07 -5.69 -5.45
CA LEU A 63 0.22 -6.26 -5.08
C LEU A 63 0.50 -6.10 -3.59
N ARG A 64 0.09 -4.97 -3.02
CA ARG A 64 0.15 -4.72 -1.59
C ARG A 64 -0.81 -3.61 -1.16
N SER A 65 -1.12 -3.59 0.13
CA SER A 65 -1.94 -2.56 0.75
C SER A 65 -1.09 -1.81 1.78
N LEU A 66 -0.99 -0.49 1.64
CA LEU A 66 -0.24 0.37 2.56
C LEU A 66 -1.24 1.06 3.47
N ARG A 67 -1.06 0.93 4.78
CA ARG A 67 -2.06 1.33 5.77
C ARG A 67 -1.49 2.32 6.77
N VAL A 68 -2.33 3.26 7.20
CA VAL A 68 -2.06 4.23 8.27
C VAL A 68 -3.25 4.23 9.22
N ASP A 69 -3.00 4.00 10.50
CA ASP A 69 -3.97 4.01 11.58
C ASP A 69 -3.66 5.17 12.52
N PHE A 70 -4.65 6.01 12.82
CA PHE A 70 -4.50 7.14 13.73
C PHE A 70 -5.63 7.17 14.77
N ASP A 71 -5.26 7.12 16.05
CA ASP A 71 -6.19 7.06 17.19
C ASP A 71 -6.34 8.40 17.94
N GLY A 72 -5.82 9.49 17.38
CA GLY A 72 -5.79 10.81 18.01
C GLY A 72 -4.50 11.12 18.78
N GLN A 73 -3.71 10.12 19.19
CA GLN A 73 -2.49 10.30 19.96
C GLN A 73 -1.25 9.66 19.33
N MET A 74 -1.47 8.59 18.58
CA MET A 74 -0.45 7.76 17.97
C MET A 74 -0.85 7.49 16.53
N VAL A 75 0.17 7.38 15.67
CA VAL A 75 0.01 6.85 14.32
C VAL A 75 0.76 5.54 14.20
N CYS A 76 0.13 4.53 13.64
CA CYS A 76 0.78 3.31 13.19
C CYS A 76 0.68 3.22 11.67
N PHE A 77 1.77 2.94 10.98
CA PHE A 77 1.74 2.81 9.52
C PHE A 77 2.69 1.72 9.04
N GLY A 78 2.28 1.03 7.98
CA GLY A 78 2.97 -0.15 7.49
C GLY A 78 2.19 -0.88 6.40
N PRO A 79 2.77 -1.94 5.81
CA PRO A 79 2.02 -2.83 4.93
C PRO A 79 0.94 -3.57 5.75
N ASP A 80 -0.29 -3.62 5.22
CA ASP A 80 -1.34 -4.50 5.72
C ASP A 80 -1.13 -5.92 5.17
N GLU A 81 -0.73 -6.84 6.05
CA GLU A 81 -0.42 -8.23 5.71
C GLU A 81 -1.63 -9.02 5.22
N THR A 82 -2.85 -8.58 5.54
CA THR A 82 -4.07 -9.31 5.17
C THR A 82 -4.69 -8.77 3.89
N HIS A 83 -4.26 -7.60 3.41
CA HIS A 83 -4.89 -6.84 2.32
C HIS A 83 -6.40 -6.58 2.52
N GLN A 84 -6.89 -6.72 3.74
CA GLN A 84 -8.31 -6.85 4.06
C GLN A 84 -8.70 -6.07 5.30
N LEU A 85 -7.76 -5.33 5.91
CA LEU A 85 -8.01 -4.66 7.19
C LEU A 85 -8.57 -5.67 8.22
N ALA A 86 -8.02 -6.88 8.29
CA ALA A 86 -8.60 -7.94 9.13
C ALA A 86 -7.99 -7.94 10.55
N THR A 87 -6.81 -7.35 10.71
CA THR A 87 -6.06 -7.28 11.97
C THR A 87 -5.48 -5.90 12.18
N ASP A 88 -5.08 -5.59 13.41
CA ASP A 88 -4.29 -4.39 13.71
C ASP A 88 -2.91 -4.46 13.04
N LEU A 89 -2.34 -3.29 12.73
CA LEU A 89 -0.94 -3.21 12.36
C LEU A 89 -0.06 -3.62 13.56
N ASN A 90 0.84 -4.56 13.33
CA ASN A 90 1.73 -5.09 14.38
C ASN A 90 3.12 -4.44 14.28
N PRO A 91 3.53 -3.58 15.23
CA PRO A 91 4.83 -2.90 15.19
C PRO A 91 6.05 -3.83 15.31
N ALA A 92 5.86 -5.10 15.69
CA ALA A 92 6.93 -6.10 15.67
C ALA A 92 7.23 -6.63 14.26
N ARG A 93 6.38 -6.33 13.27
CA ARG A 93 6.58 -6.73 11.88
C ARG A 93 7.56 -5.79 11.17
N PRO A 94 8.44 -6.32 10.30
CA PRO A 94 9.27 -5.48 9.44
C PRO A 94 8.42 -4.51 8.61
N GLY A 95 8.84 -3.25 8.55
CA GLY A 95 8.17 -2.22 7.76
C GLY A 95 6.93 -1.60 8.41
N VAL A 96 6.55 -2.02 9.62
CA VAL A 96 5.52 -1.37 10.43
C VAL A 96 6.18 -0.45 11.46
N PHE A 97 5.67 0.76 11.57
CA PHE A 97 6.16 1.78 12.49
C PHE A 97 5.00 2.28 13.36
N ALA A 98 5.30 2.60 14.62
CA ALA A 98 4.36 3.24 15.53
C ALA A 98 5.04 4.46 16.16
N LEU A 99 4.39 5.62 16.07
CA LEU A 99 4.91 6.90 16.53
C LEU A 99 3.89 7.57 17.45
N SER A 100 4.35 8.10 18.58
CA SER A 100 3.51 8.74 19.61
C SER A 100 4.28 9.85 20.31
N GLY A 101 3.56 10.80 20.92
CA GLY A 101 4.15 11.89 21.70
C GLY A 101 4.66 13.07 20.86
N GLN A 102 4.38 13.08 19.56
CA GLN A 102 4.60 14.21 18.65
C GLN A 102 3.29 14.96 18.41
N SER A 103 3.36 16.14 17.79
CA SER A 103 2.18 16.84 17.33
C SER A 103 1.47 16.09 16.19
N VAL A 104 0.17 16.31 16.04
CA VAL A 104 -0.63 15.68 14.96
C VAL A 104 -0.03 15.93 13.58
N ALA A 105 0.46 17.16 13.33
CA ALA A 105 1.10 17.51 12.07
C ALA A 105 2.38 16.69 11.82
N GLU A 106 3.22 16.49 12.83
CA GLU A 106 4.43 15.68 12.71
C GLU A 106 4.12 14.18 12.49
N LEU A 107 3.05 13.67 13.13
CA LEU A 107 2.58 12.30 12.91
C LEU A 107 2.06 12.12 11.48
N ALA A 108 1.26 13.06 10.98
CA ALA A 108 0.76 13.05 9.60
C ALA A 108 1.91 13.14 8.60
N ASP A 109 2.87 14.04 8.81
CA ASP A 109 4.04 14.17 7.96
C ASP A 109 4.88 12.88 7.90
N ALA A 110 5.09 12.23 9.04
CA ALA A 110 5.82 10.96 9.08
C ALA A 110 5.11 9.87 8.27
N ALA A 111 3.79 9.73 8.44
CA ALA A 111 2.99 8.75 7.72
C ALA A 111 2.94 9.05 6.20
N ALA A 112 2.71 10.32 5.82
CA ALA A 112 2.70 10.74 4.42
C ALA A 112 4.05 10.52 3.74
N ASN A 113 5.16 10.89 4.41
CA ASN A 113 6.51 10.68 3.88
C ASN A 113 6.82 9.19 3.70
N TRP A 114 6.36 8.34 4.63
CA TRP A 114 6.50 6.89 4.50
C TRP A 114 5.69 6.37 3.31
N LEU A 115 4.41 6.74 3.17
CA LEU A 115 3.57 6.34 2.03
C LEU A 115 4.20 6.75 0.70
N GLN A 116 4.61 8.01 0.58
CA GLN A 116 5.25 8.54 -0.63
C GLN A 116 6.52 7.78 -0.99
N ARG A 117 7.34 7.44 0.00
CA ARG A 117 8.54 6.63 -0.22
C ARG A 117 8.16 5.26 -0.74
N GLU A 118 7.22 4.57 -0.09
CA GLU A 118 6.78 3.24 -0.50
C GLU A 118 6.18 3.24 -1.90
N LEU A 119 5.32 4.20 -2.25
CA LEU A 119 4.69 4.34 -3.56
C LEU A 119 5.68 4.63 -4.71
N ARG A 120 6.89 5.11 -4.38
CA ARG A 120 7.95 5.37 -5.37
C ARG A 120 8.90 4.20 -5.54
N ARG A 121 8.82 3.15 -4.72
CA ARG A 121 9.75 2.02 -4.79
C ARG A 121 9.52 1.22 -6.07
N PRO A 122 10.52 1.00 -6.93
CA PRO A 122 10.33 0.37 -8.23
C PRO A 122 9.83 -1.09 -8.08
N ILE A 123 8.83 -1.48 -8.88
CA ILE A 123 8.31 -2.85 -8.91
C ILE A 123 8.66 -3.50 -10.25
N MET A 124 9.14 -4.73 -10.19
CA MET A 124 9.40 -5.59 -11.35
C MET A 124 8.47 -6.80 -11.31
N ARG A 125 7.78 -7.06 -12.43
CA ARG A 125 7.12 -8.34 -12.67
C ARG A 125 8.08 -9.27 -13.39
N GLN A 126 8.35 -10.41 -12.78
CA GLN A 126 9.14 -11.50 -13.32
C GLN A 126 8.21 -12.59 -13.82
N GLU A 127 8.45 -13.08 -15.04
CA GLU A 127 7.60 -14.05 -15.72
C GLU A 127 8.44 -15.20 -16.26
N TRP A 128 7.88 -16.41 -16.19
CA TRP A 128 8.43 -17.64 -16.75
C TRP A 128 7.51 -18.18 -17.83
N ASP A 129 8.04 -18.62 -18.97
CA ASP A 129 7.24 -19.17 -20.06
C ASP A 129 6.81 -20.63 -19.81
N LEU A 130 7.58 -21.35 -19.00
CA LEU A 130 7.21 -22.71 -18.58
C LEU A 130 5.90 -22.66 -17.78
N LEU A 131 5.01 -23.62 -18.05
CA LEU A 131 3.77 -23.78 -17.28
C LEU A 131 4.04 -24.59 -16.01
N ASP A 132 3.37 -24.23 -14.92
CA ASP A 132 3.34 -25.06 -13.72
C ASP A 132 2.48 -26.32 -13.90
N ALA A 133 2.43 -27.16 -12.85
CA ALA A 133 1.66 -28.40 -12.85
C ALA A 133 0.15 -28.20 -13.08
N HIS A 134 -0.35 -26.96 -12.94
CA HIS A 134 -1.73 -26.58 -13.17
C HIS A 134 -1.95 -25.87 -14.52
N GLY A 135 -0.93 -25.80 -15.37
CA GLY A 135 -1.01 -25.13 -16.66
C GLY A 135 -0.98 -23.60 -16.57
N VAL A 136 -0.51 -23.04 -15.44
CA VAL A 136 -0.41 -21.59 -15.22
C VAL A 136 1.03 -21.14 -15.44
N THR A 137 1.20 -20.06 -16.20
CA THR A 137 2.47 -19.33 -16.35
C THR A 137 2.82 -18.63 -15.04
N PRO A 138 3.88 -19.03 -14.30
CA PRO A 138 4.20 -18.41 -13.02
C PRO A 138 4.67 -16.98 -13.16
N ARG A 139 4.32 -16.16 -12.17
CA ARG A 139 4.66 -14.74 -12.11
C ARG A 139 5.00 -14.34 -10.69
N LEU A 140 5.94 -13.40 -10.57
CA LEU A 140 6.39 -12.85 -9.30
C LEU A 140 6.51 -11.34 -9.41
N TRP A 141 5.94 -10.60 -8.46
CA TRP A 141 6.14 -9.17 -8.35
C TRP A 141 7.10 -8.90 -7.20
N VAL A 142 8.17 -8.19 -7.50
CA VAL A 142 9.22 -7.88 -6.53
C VAL A 142 9.54 -6.39 -6.52
N LEU A 143 9.92 -5.88 -5.36
CA LEU A 143 10.53 -4.56 -5.26
C LEU A 143 11.96 -4.64 -5.83
N ALA A 144 12.22 -3.88 -6.89
CA ALA A 144 13.49 -3.95 -7.61
C ALA A 144 14.68 -3.45 -6.78
N ASP A 145 14.42 -2.60 -5.79
CA ASP A 145 15.43 -2.01 -4.91
C ASP A 145 15.95 -2.97 -3.83
N SER A 146 15.16 -3.98 -3.46
CA SER A 146 15.38 -4.82 -2.28
C SER A 146 15.24 -6.31 -2.55
N GLY A 147 14.59 -6.69 -3.64
CA GLY A 147 14.23 -8.08 -3.95
C GLY A 147 13.06 -8.61 -3.13
N GLU A 148 12.41 -7.78 -2.31
CA GLU A 148 11.24 -8.15 -1.53
C GLU A 148 10.09 -8.62 -2.44
N VAL A 149 9.51 -9.78 -2.14
CA VAL A 149 8.37 -10.32 -2.89
C VAL A 149 7.09 -9.68 -2.38
N LEU A 150 6.33 -9.08 -3.31
CA LEU A 150 5.03 -8.48 -3.02
C LEU A 150 3.89 -9.47 -3.26
N ALA A 151 3.91 -10.14 -4.41
CA ALA A 151 2.86 -11.05 -4.82
C ALA A 151 3.42 -12.16 -5.73
N ALA A 152 2.73 -13.29 -5.77
CA ALA A 152 3.05 -14.41 -6.65
C ALA A 152 1.77 -15.01 -7.25
N CYS A 153 1.88 -15.50 -8.48
CA CYS A 153 0.84 -16.26 -9.17
C CYS A 153 1.47 -17.51 -9.79
N GLY A 154 0.76 -18.64 -9.72
CA GLY A 154 1.29 -19.94 -10.14
C GLY A 154 2.35 -20.48 -9.18
N GLN A 155 2.72 -21.75 -9.36
CA GLN A 155 3.72 -22.42 -8.54
C GLN A 155 5.05 -22.54 -9.29
N ARG A 156 6.15 -22.21 -8.62
CA ARG A 156 7.50 -22.43 -9.15
C ARG A 156 8.10 -23.68 -8.53
N SER A 157 8.59 -24.60 -9.37
CA SER A 157 9.47 -25.69 -8.95
C SER A 157 10.94 -25.33 -9.18
N THR A 158 11.87 -26.16 -8.74
CA THR A 158 13.30 -25.98 -8.97
C THR A 158 13.70 -26.02 -10.46
N GLU A 159 12.82 -26.51 -11.33
CA GLU A 159 13.09 -26.68 -12.77
C GLU A 159 12.95 -25.37 -13.57
N PHE A 160 12.30 -24.35 -13.01
CA PHE A 160 11.96 -23.12 -13.72
C PHE A 160 13.15 -22.20 -14.00
N GLY A 161 14.28 -22.36 -13.30
CA GLY A 161 15.45 -21.50 -13.48
C GLY A 161 15.16 -20.01 -13.22
N PRO A 162 16.02 -19.09 -13.71
CA PRO A 162 15.76 -17.65 -13.63
C PRO A 162 14.55 -17.24 -14.49
N PRO A 163 13.92 -16.08 -14.24
CA PRO A 163 12.81 -15.60 -15.06
C PRO A 163 13.25 -15.33 -16.51
N ASP A 164 12.38 -15.67 -17.46
CA ASP A 164 12.59 -15.41 -18.89
C ASP A 164 12.43 -13.92 -19.22
N ARG A 165 11.53 -13.23 -18.49
CA ARG A 165 11.24 -11.82 -18.69
C ARG A 165 11.12 -11.07 -17.37
N GLY A 166 11.62 -9.84 -17.36
CA GLY A 166 11.41 -8.86 -16.30
C GLY A 166 10.81 -7.58 -16.88
N THR A 167 9.63 -7.19 -16.41
CA THR A 167 8.92 -5.99 -16.88
C THR A 167 8.74 -5.00 -15.71
N PRO A 168 9.23 -3.75 -15.82
CA PRO A 168 8.91 -2.72 -14.84
C PRO A 168 7.41 -2.44 -14.84
N ILE A 169 6.83 -2.34 -13.64
CA ILE A 169 5.42 -2.03 -13.48
C ILE A 169 5.25 -0.54 -13.20
N THR A 170 4.44 0.12 -14.01
CA THR A 170 3.95 1.46 -13.71
C THR A 170 2.99 1.36 -12.54
N GLN A 171 3.42 1.81 -11.37
CA GLN A 171 2.54 1.93 -10.21
C GLN A 171 1.51 3.03 -10.47
N SER A 172 0.28 2.74 -10.10
CA SER A 172 -0.72 3.75 -9.83
C SER A 172 -1.30 3.46 -8.46
N PRO A 173 -1.39 4.45 -7.57
CA PRO A 173 -2.31 4.37 -6.45
C PRO A 173 -3.75 4.19 -6.95
#